data_AF-A0AAW4XX90-F1
#
_entry.id   AF-A0AAW4XX90-F1
#
_cell.length_a   1.000
_cell.length_b   1.000
_cell.length_c   1.000
_cell.angle_alpha   90.00
_cell.angle_beta   90.00
_cell.angle_gamma   90.00
#
_symmetry.space_group_name_H-M   'P 1'
#
loop_
_entity.id
_entity.type
_entity.pdbx_description
1 polymer ?
#
loop_
_entity_poly.entity_id
_entity_poly.type
_entity_poly.pdbx_seq_one_letter_code
_entity_poly.pdbx_strand_id
1 'polypeptide(L)'
;MGLNGGWGAAGVMMIPLIAAYLGGMFKEEKQVGTGITGELGGNLYGYQLLRESGSLFGGPDYRYIVAEKEQEKARAEIERLKKEIADNPDDPRNGYRQRQMQQQYSRLEMLDQYNGSIEAVAGPIKILQDAFKDMREDTAARADSLGLNGDSIRAMKVALGLDEIHPDTGGKGLELTGLTQEEAAAKIEAALAQANEEMARSVLGKWEEQTREITRMVWDTVDVVSDGDTQQQARVGREVTETVTEQVFVMGEYVRVGETAVDALTRLSASLAGVNMVFDLLGTTLLEGSLSAADWASKLVDAMGSMDALTEAAATYYDLYYSEEEKRTRAAQQADKGMKEMGLDLRVGDIDA
;
A
#
# COMPACT_ATOMS: atom_id res chain seq x y z
N MET A 1 -12.16 -2.19 22.87
CA MET A 1 -11.22 -3.28 22.56
C MET A 1 -10.96 -3.20 21.07
N GLY A 2 -10.00 -2.38 20.67
CA GLY A 2 -9.76 -2.04 19.27
C GLY A 2 -8.26 -2.01 19.01
N LEU A 3 -7.87 -2.76 17.99
CA LEU A 3 -6.70 -2.59 17.11
C LEU A 3 -5.38 -2.25 17.82
N ASN A 4 -4.76 -3.27 18.39
CA ASN A 4 -3.33 -3.26 18.72
C ASN A 4 -2.76 -4.62 18.29
N GLY A 5 -2.64 -4.80 16.98
CA GLY A 5 -2.05 -5.97 16.35
C GLY A 5 -1.02 -5.49 15.32
N GLY A 6 0.26 -5.71 15.59
CA GLY A 6 1.27 -5.78 14.53
C GLY A 6 2.27 -4.62 14.34
N TRP A 7 2.23 -3.52 15.09
CA TRP A 7 3.29 -2.47 15.06
C TRP A 7 4.24 -2.52 16.27
N GLY A 8 4.42 -3.73 16.85
CA GLY A 8 5.06 -3.89 18.16
C GLY A 8 6.59 -3.75 18.22
N ALA A 9 7.31 -3.52 17.13
CA ALA A 9 8.78 -3.46 17.19
C ALA A 9 9.49 -2.56 16.15
N ALA A 10 8.84 -2.20 15.03
CA ALA A 10 9.40 -1.25 14.06
C ALA A 10 8.64 0.08 14.19
N GLY A 11 9.35 1.08 14.70
CA GLY A 11 8.81 2.34 15.24
C GLY A 11 7.64 2.95 14.48
N VAL A 12 6.62 3.31 15.25
CA VAL A 12 5.73 4.43 14.93
C VAL A 12 6.65 5.64 14.73
N MET A 13 7.09 5.88 13.49
CA MET A 13 7.66 7.15 13.12
C MET A 13 6.53 8.15 13.31
N MET A 14 6.60 8.92 14.39
CA MET A 14 5.88 10.19 14.46
C MET A 14 6.33 10.97 13.23
N ILE A 15 5.49 11.05 12.20
CA ILE A 15 5.78 11.83 10.99
C ILE A 15 5.42 13.27 11.35
N PRO A 16 6.39 14.16 11.63
CA PRO A 16 6.07 15.56 11.89
C PRO A 16 5.61 16.19 10.58
N LEU A 17 4.30 16.31 10.40
CA LEU A 17 3.73 17.03 9.27
C LEU A 17 3.50 18.47 9.67
N ILE A 18 4.23 19.34 8.99
CA ILE A 18 3.80 20.72 8.86
C ILE A 18 2.60 20.65 7.92
N ALA A 19 1.38 20.76 8.46
CA ALA A 19 0.21 21.11 7.67
C ALA A 19 0.48 22.50 7.07
N ALA A 20 1.20 22.52 5.95
CA ALA A 20 1.55 23.75 5.28
C ALA A 20 0.23 24.39 4.86
N TYR A 21 -0.10 25.50 5.51
CA TYR A 21 -1.21 26.34 5.14
C TYR A 21 -0.90 26.89 3.75
N LEU A 22 -1.29 26.15 2.72
CA LEU A 22 -1.20 26.55 1.32
C LEU A 22 -2.20 27.69 1.12
N GLY A 23 -1.78 28.90 1.45
CA GLY A 23 -2.62 30.09 1.45
C GLY A 23 -2.16 31.09 0.41
N GLY A 24 -2.30 30.77 -0.87
CA GLY A 24 -2.19 31.76 -1.95
C GLY A 24 -3.48 32.56 -2.04
N MET A 25 -3.47 33.83 -1.61
CA MET A 25 -4.60 34.75 -1.79
C MET A 25 -4.56 35.36 -3.20
N PHE A 26 -5.36 34.85 -4.12
CA PHE A 26 -5.71 35.55 -5.36
C PHE A 26 -7.15 36.07 -5.28
N LYS A 27 -7.44 37.15 -6.03
CA LYS A 27 -8.69 37.91 -5.92
C LYS A 27 -9.95 37.17 -6.41
N GLU A 28 -9.80 36.06 -7.14
CA GLU A 28 -10.91 35.30 -7.75
C GLU A 28 -10.87 33.77 -7.49
N GLU A 29 -9.70 33.20 -7.18
CA GLU A 29 -9.55 31.78 -6.86
C GLU A 29 -9.15 31.59 -5.39
N LYS A 30 -9.90 30.77 -4.66
CA LYS A 30 -9.61 30.43 -3.25
C LYS A 30 -9.21 28.97 -3.13
N GLN A 31 -8.10 28.69 -2.47
CA GLN A 31 -7.77 27.33 -2.09
C GLN A 31 -8.77 26.81 -1.05
N VAL A 32 -9.39 25.67 -1.36
CA VAL A 32 -10.42 25.03 -0.54
C VAL A 32 -10.04 23.61 -0.12
N GLY A 33 -9.00 23.02 -0.70
CA GLY A 33 -8.50 21.72 -0.29
C GLY A 33 -7.01 21.52 -0.54
N THR A 34 -6.39 20.67 0.25
CA THR A 34 -4.99 20.24 0.10
C THR A 34 -4.81 18.82 0.61
N GLY A 35 -3.85 18.10 0.04
CA GLY A 35 -3.53 16.76 0.47
C GLY A 35 -2.46 16.09 -0.38
N ILE A 36 -2.36 14.77 -0.23
CA ILE A 36 -1.42 13.93 -0.96
C ILE A 36 -2.22 12.91 -1.79
N THR A 37 -1.79 12.65 -3.01
CA THR A 37 -2.42 11.68 -3.92
C THR A 37 -1.34 10.80 -4.56
N GLY A 38 -1.75 9.69 -5.17
CA GLY A 38 -0.89 8.82 -5.96
C GLY A 38 -0.77 7.42 -5.39
N GLU A 39 0.40 6.80 -5.59
CA GLU A 39 0.67 5.42 -5.20
C GLU A 39 1.88 5.33 -4.27
N LEU A 40 1.68 4.68 -3.12
CA LEU A 40 2.75 4.16 -2.27
C LEU A 40 3.54 3.09 -3.04
N GLY A 41 4.87 3.17 -3.02
CA GLY A 41 5.75 2.35 -3.87
C GLY A 41 5.78 2.78 -5.35
N GLY A 42 4.96 3.77 -5.73
CA GLY A 42 4.98 4.46 -7.01
C GLY A 42 5.34 5.93 -6.83
N ASN A 43 4.58 6.82 -7.47
CA ASN A 43 4.76 8.26 -7.33
C ASN A 43 3.64 8.84 -6.46
N LEU A 44 4.04 9.69 -5.50
CA LEU A 44 3.13 10.50 -4.72
C LEU A 44 3.32 11.97 -5.05
N TYR A 45 2.24 12.72 -4.95
CA TYR A 45 2.22 14.14 -5.27
C TYR A 45 1.36 14.91 -4.28
N GLY A 46 1.73 16.16 -4.00
CA GLY A 46 0.80 17.10 -3.37
C GLY A 46 -0.26 17.54 -4.35
N TYR A 47 -1.50 17.64 -3.90
CA TYR A 47 -2.58 18.24 -4.67
C TYR A 47 -3.16 19.47 -3.99
N GLN A 48 -3.71 20.37 -4.79
CA GLN A 48 -4.48 21.51 -4.35
C GLN A 48 -5.83 21.53 -5.05
N LEU A 49 -6.88 21.77 -4.28
CA LEU A 49 -8.22 22.02 -4.79
C LEU A 49 -8.52 23.50 -4.68
N LEU A 50 -8.70 24.15 -5.82
CA LEU A 50 -9.03 25.57 -5.93
C LEU A 50 -10.51 25.70 -6.28
N ARG A 51 -11.19 26.67 -5.66
CA ARG A 51 -12.55 27.05 -5.98
C ARG A 51 -12.54 28.41 -6.66
N GLU A 52 -13.07 28.45 -7.87
CA GLU A 52 -13.30 29.68 -8.62
C GLU A 52 -14.73 30.17 -8.32
N SER A 53 -14.91 31.47 -8.10
CA SER A 53 -16.23 32.03 -7.82
C SER A 53 -17.14 31.94 -9.04
N GLY A 54 -18.22 31.17 -8.95
CA GLY A 54 -19.25 31.05 -9.98
C GLY A 54 -20.07 32.33 -10.19
N SER A 55 -20.84 32.36 -11.27
CA SER A 55 -21.77 33.47 -11.56
C SER A 55 -23.10 33.31 -10.80
N LEU A 56 -23.99 34.30 -10.83
CA LEU A 56 -25.33 34.19 -10.21
C LEU A 56 -26.19 33.04 -10.78
N PHE A 57 -25.84 32.50 -11.95
CA PHE A 57 -26.61 31.48 -12.67
C PHE A 57 -25.81 30.20 -12.96
N GLY A 58 -24.50 30.19 -12.64
CA GLY A 58 -23.62 29.04 -12.76
C GLY A 58 -22.92 28.81 -11.44
N GLY A 59 -22.97 27.58 -10.93
CA GLY A 59 -22.34 27.21 -9.66
C GLY A 59 -20.84 27.49 -9.62
N PRO A 60 -20.20 27.36 -8.45
CA PRO A 60 -18.75 27.47 -8.34
C PRO A 60 -18.05 26.37 -9.15
N ASP A 61 -16.96 26.75 -9.81
CA ASP A 61 -16.10 25.80 -10.51
C ASP A 61 -14.93 25.38 -9.62
N TYR A 62 -14.50 24.13 -9.78
CA TYR A 62 -13.43 23.53 -8.99
C TYR A 62 -12.30 23.08 -9.88
N ARG A 63 -11.07 23.41 -9.48
CA ARG A 63 -9.86 23.05 -10.21
C ARG A 63 -8.94 22.21 -9.32
N TYR A 64 -8.71 20.98 -9.74
CA TYR A 64 -7.78 20.06 -9.13
C TYR A 64 -6.40 20.17 -9.80
N ILE A 65 -5.38 20.55 -9.03
CA ILE A 65 -4.02 20.73 -9.54
C ILE A 65 -3.07 19.81 -8.80
N VAL A 66 -2.30 19.04 -9.57
CA VAL A 66 -1.08 18.36 -9.14
C VAL A 66 0.09 19.04 -9.86
N ALA A 67 0.67 20.05 -9.22
CA ALA A 67 1.56 20.99 -9.91
C ALA A 67 2.81 20.30 -10.47
N GLU A 68 3.41 19.37 -9.74
CA GLU A 68 4.54 18.55 -10.21
C GLU A 68 4.22 17.81 -11.51
N LYS A 69 3.10 17.08 -11.56
CA LYS A 69 2.67 16.32 -12.73
C LYS A 69 2.39 17.22 -13.94
N GLU A 70 1.83 18.40 -13.69
CA GLU A 70 1.56 19.38 -14.75
C GLU A 70 2.85 20.05 -15.27
N GLN A 71 3.83 20.26 -14.39
CA GLN A 71 5.16 20.72 -14.80
C GLN A 71 5.89 19.65 -15.63
N GLU A 72 5.86 18.39 -15.20
CA GLU A 72 6.44 17.26 -15.94
C GLU A 72 5.86 17.15 -17.35
N LYS A 73 4.53 17.19 -17.49
CA LYS A 73 3.85 17.18 -18.79
C LYS A 73 4.26 18.36 -19.67
N ALA A 74 4.29 19.57 -19.11
CA ALA A 74 4.67 20.76 -19.86
C ALA A 74 6.13 20.70 -20.33
N ARG A 75 7.06 20.25 -19.47
CA ARG A 75 8.47 20.04 -19.84
C ARG A 75 8.63 18.96 -20.91
N ALA A 76 7.92 17.84 -20.79
CA ALA A 76 7.96 16.76 -21.77
C ALA A 76 7.43 17.20 -23.14
N GLU A 77 6.34 17.98 -23.18
CA GLU A 77 5.79 18.51 -24.43
C GLU A 77 6.73 19.55 -25.05
N ILE A 78 7.39 20.39 -24.25
CA ILE A 78 8.43 21.31 -24.74
C ILE A 78 9.57 20.52 -25.41
N GLU A 79 10.10 19.49 -24.76
CA GLU A 79 11.18 18.67 -25.30
C GLU A 79 10.75 17.94 -26.58
N ARG A 80 9.54 17.41 -26.61
CA ARG A 80 8.94 16.82 -27.81
C ARG A 80 8.87 17.84 -28.95
N LEU A 81 8.32 19.04 -28.71
CA LEU A 81 8.19 20.09 -29.72
C LEU A 81 9.55 20.59 -30.21
N LYS A 82 10.55 20.72 -29.32
CA LYS A 82 11.94 21.04 -29.71
C LYS A 82 12.49 19.98 -30.64
N LYS A 83 12.31 18.70 -30.32
CA LYS A 83 12.75 17.59 -31.15
C LYS A 83 12.07 17.59 -32.52
N GLU A 84 10.74 17.75 -32.57
CA GLU A 84 10.00 17.80 -33.85
C GLU A 84 10.47 18.94 -34.76
N ILE A 85 10.79 20.11 -34.19
CA ILE A 85 11.33 21.26 -34.94
C ILE A 85 12.77 20.97 -35.40
N ALA A 86 13.61 20.39 -34.55
CA ALA A 86 15.00 20.06 -34.88
C ALA A 86 15.10 19.00 -35.98
N ASP A 87 14.22 17.99 -35.95
CA ASP A 87 14.17 16.90 -36.93
C ASP A 87 13.65 17.38 -38.30
N ASN A 88 12.82 18.43 -38.34
CA ASN A 88 12.24 18.98 -39.58
C ASN A 88 12.26 20.52 -39.60
N PRO A 89 13.42 21.16 -39.80
CA PRO A 89 13.58 22.60 -39.64
C PRO A 89 12.73 23.44 -40.60
N ASP A 90 12.50 22.95 -41.82
CA ASP A 90 11.76 23.68 -42.87
C ASP A 90 10.25 23.38 -42.89
N ASP A 91 9.70 22.64 -41.91
CA ASP A 91 8.27 22.32 -41.86
C ASP A 91 7.43 23.61 -41.64
N PRO A 92 6.46 23.93 -42.53
CA PRO A 92 5.58 25.10 -42.40
C PRO A 92 4.79 25.14 -41.08
N ARG A 93 4.60 23.99 -40.43
CA ARG A 93 3.91 23.85 -39.14
C ARG A 93 4.78 24.28 -37.94
N ASN A 94 6.08 24.53 -38.13
CA ASN A 94 6.98 24.92 -37.05
C ASN A 94 6.58 26.24 -36.37
N GLY A 95 5.99 27.19 -37.09
CA GLY A 95 5.44 28.41 -36.49
C GLY A 95 4.25 28.15 -35.54
N TYR A 96 3.51 27.05 -35.73
CA TYR A 96 2.49 26.60 -34.79
C TYR A 96 3.10 25.86 -33.59
N ARG A 97 4.06 24.96 -33.83
CA ARG A 97 4.81 24.26 -32.77
C ARG A 97 5.53 25.23 -31.83
N GLN A 98 6.12 26.31 -32.36
CA GLN A 98 6.74 27.37 -31.56
C GLN A 98 5.73 28.09 -30.65
N ARG A 99 4.50 28.36 -31.15
CA ARG A 99 3.43 28.94 -30.34
C ARG A 99 2.94 27.99 -29.26
N GLN A 100 2.78 26.70 -29.57
CA GLN A 100 2.45 25.68 -28.57
C GLN A 100 3.54 25.59 -27.50
N MET A 101 4.82 25.62 -27.89
CA MET A 101 5.94 25.60 -26.95
C MET A 101 5.94 26.84 -26.04
N GLN A 102 5.65 28.03 -26.58
CA GLN A 102 5.48 29.25 -25.76
C GLN A 102 4.33 29.11 -24.75
N GLN A 103 3.19 28.52 -25.14
CA GLN A 103 2.09 28.24 -24.22
C GLN A 103 2.53 27.31 -23.07
N GLN A 104 3.36 26.29 -23.35
CA GLN A 104 3.90 25.41 -22.31
C GLN A 104 4.88 26.15 -21.39
N TYR A 105 5.71 27.06 -21.90
CA TYR A 105 6.57 27.89 -21.05
C TYR A 105 5.75 28.81 -20.12
N SER A 106 4.71 29.47 -20.64
CA SER A 106 3.81 30.26 -19.81
C SER A 106 3.08 29.41 -18.77
N ARG A 107 2.72 28.17 -19.11
CA ARG A 107 2.17 27.21 -18.15
C ARG A 107 3.17 26.88 -17.05
N LEU A 108 4.44 26.66 -17.38
CA LEU A 108 5.50 26.43 -16.38
C LEU A 108 5.70 27.62 -15.46
N GLU A 109 5.72 28.84 -16.00
CA GLU A 109 5.80 30.08 -15.23
C GLU A 109 4.62 30.23 -14.28
N MET A 110 3.40 29.96 -14.76
CA MET A 110 2.20 29.91 -13.92
C MET A 110 2.27 28.80 -12.85
N LEU A 111 2.94 27.67 -13.12
CA LEU A 111 3.07 26.59 -12.15
C LEU A 111 4.18 26.85 -11.12
N ASP A 112 5.12 27.74 -11.40
CA ASP A 112 6.24 28.10 -10.53
C ASP A 112 5.76 28.70 -9.20
N GLN A 113 4.60 29.37 -9.21
CA GLN A 113 3.94 29.89 -8.00
C GLN A 113 3.60 28.79 -6.98
N TYR A 114 3.51 27.53 -7.42
CA TYR A 114 3.23 26.38 -6.56
C TYR A 114 4.50 25.68 -6.07
N ASN A 115 5.71 26.08 -6.50
CA ASN A 115 6.96 25.42 -6.09
C ASN A 115 7.16 25.41 -4.56
N GLY A 116 6.84 26.50 -3.87
CA GLY A 116 6.94 26.53 -2.40
C GLY A 116 5.97 25.54 -1.73
N SER A 117 4.83 25.25 -2.37
CA SER A 117 3.89 24.22 -1.90
C SER A 117 4.40 22.81 -2.18
N ILE A 118 5.01 22.60 -3.35
CA ILE A 118 5.67 21.37 -3.77
C ILE A 118 6.80 21.01 -2.80
N GLU A 119 7.69 21.97 -2.51
CA GLU A 119 8.78 21.78 -1.56
C GLU A 119 8.28 21.44 -0.16
N ALA A 120 7.19 22.05 0.28
CA ALA A 120 6.59 21.79 1.59
C ALA A 120 6.05 20.36 1.73
N VAL A 121 5.57 19.74 0.65
CA VAL A 121 5.05 18.36 0.67
C VAL A 121 6.11 17.31 0.32
N ALA A 122 7.23 17.69 -0.30
CA ALA A 122 8.28 16.77 -0.72
C ALA A 122 8.90 15.97 0.44
N GLY A 123 9.19 16.66 1.56
CA GLY A 123 9.68 16.01 2.79
C GLY A 123 8.70 14.98 3.35
N PRO A 124 7.45 15.37 3.65
CA PRO A 124 6.36 14.47 4.00
C PRO A 124 6.20 13.25 3.09
N ILE A 125 6.15 13.46 1.78
CA ILE A 125 6.00 12.40 0.77
C ILE A 125 7.16 11.42 0.85
N LYS A 126 8.39 11.91 0.99
CA LYS A 126 9.56 11.06 1.13
C LYS A 126 9.46 10.17 2.38
N ILE A 127 9.06 10.73 3.53
CA ILE A 127 8.91 9.96 4.77
C ILE A 127 7.84 8.87 4.59
N LEU A 128 6.73 9.18 3.92
CA LEU A 128 5.68 8.19 3.62
C LEU A 128 6.19 7.04 2.74
N GLN A 129 6.97 7.38 1.70
CA GLN A 129 7.55 6.37 0.81
C GLN A 129 8.59 5.51 1.51
N ASP A 130 9.44 6.12 2.33
CA ASP A 130 10.46 5.40 3.12
C ASP A 130 9.77 4.47 4.12
N ALA A 131 8.76 4.95 4.87
CA ALA A 131 7.98 4.12 5.78
C ALA A 131 7.31 2.93 5.06
N PHE A 132 6.66 3.17 3.92
CA PHE A 132 6.02 2.11 3.15
C PHE A 132 7.03 1.12 2.55
N LYS A 133 8.22 1.58 2.17
CA LYS A 133 9.31 0.71 1.72
C LYS A 133 9.74 -0.23 2.85
N ASP A 134 9.91 0.27 4.07
CA ASP A 134 10.30 -0.54 5.22
C ASP A 134 9.21 -1.57 5.56
N MET A 135 7.94 -1.16 5.52
CA MET A 135 6.80 -2.06 5.73
C MET A 135 6.73 -3.18 4.67
N ARG A 136 6.99 -2.85 3.41
CA ARG A 136 7.07 -3.83 2.31
C ARG A 136 8.19 -4.84 2.56
N GLU A 137 9.35 -4.37 2.99
CA GLU A 137 10.48 -5.26 3.26
C GLU A 137 10.20 -6.19 4.45
N ASP A 138 9.60 -5.68 5.53
CA ASP A 138 9.20 -6.52 6.68
C ASP A 138 8.17 -7.59 6.28
N THR A 139 7.15 -7.18 5.53
CA THR A 139 6.12 -8.11 5.02
C THR A 139 6.73 -9.13 4.06
N ALA A 140 7.64 -8.69 3.18
CA ALA A 140 8.33 -9.56 2.24
C ALA A 140 9.24 -10.58 2.94
N ALA A 141 10.02 -10.15 3.95
CA ALA A 141 10.87 -11.04 4.73
C ALA A 141 10.05 -12.12 5.45
N ARG A 142 8.87 -11.75 6.00
CA ARG A 142 7.94 -12.72 6.60
C ARG A 142 7.39 -13.69 5.56
N ALA A 143 6.98 -13.19 4.40
CA ALA A 143 6.52 -14.04 3.31
C ALA A 143 7.61 -15.02 2.83
N ASP A 144 8.85 -14.54 2.66
CA ASP A 144 10.01 -15.35 2.27
C ASP A 144 10.28 -16.46 3.31
N SER A 145 10.18 -16.14 4.62
CA SER A 145 10.33 -17.13 5.69
C SER A 145 9.28 -18.25 5.65
N LEU A 146 8.13 -17.98 5.03
CA LEU A 146 7.02 -18.90 4.84
C LEU A 146 7.05 -19.58 3.46
N GLY A 147 8.15 -19.45 2.72
CA GLY A 147 8.31 -20.04 1.38
C GLY A 147 7.44 -19.38 0.31
N LEU A 148 6.97 -18.16 0.54
CA LEU A 148 6.16 -17.38 -0.40
C LEU A 148 7.04 -16.41 -1.19
N ASN A 149 6.49 -15.84 -2.27
CA ASN A 149 7.22 -14.92 -3.14
C ASN A 149 7.24 -13.49 -2.59
N GLY A 150 8.24 -13.14 -1.78
CA GLY A 150 8.43 -11.80 -1.24
C GLY A 150 8.71 -10.71 -2.29
N ASP A 151 9.25 -11.06 -3.46
CA ASP A 151 9.57 -10.08 -4.50
C ASP A 151 8.31 -9.39 -5.06
N SER A 152 7.20 -10.12 -5.11
CA SER A 152 5.91 -9.56 -5.52
C SER A 152 5.45 -8.45 -4.55
N ILE A 153 5.74 -8.60 -3.25
CA ILE A 153 5.40 -7.64 -2.20
C ILE A 153 6.33 -6.43 -2.30
N ARG A 154 7.64 -6.65 -2.49
CA ARG A 154 8.63 -5.56 -2.68
C ARG A 154 8.32 -4.70 -3.91
N ALA A 155 7.75 -5.30 -4.96
CA ALA A 155 7.34 -4.60 -6.17
C ALA A 155 5.93 -3.98 -6.08
N MET A 156 5.17 -4.27 -5.01
CA MET A 156 3.78 -3.88 -4.92
C MET A 156 3.61 -2.37 -4.77
N LYS A 157 2.55 -1.86 -5.40
CA LYS A 157 2.11 -0.47 -5.33
C LYS A 157 0.69 -0.42 -4.80
N VAL A 158 0.42 0.55 -3.94
CA VAL A 158 -0.89 0.70 -3.28
C VAL A 158 -1.35 2.14 -3.45
N ALA A 159 -2.61 2.34 -3.81
CA ALA A 159 -3.18 3.68 -3.89
C ALA A 159 -3.20 4.35 -2.51
N LEU A 160 -2.69 5.58 -2.40
CA LEU A 160 -2.64 6.29 -1.14
C LEU A 160 -4.01 6.89 -0.81
N GLY A 161 -4.66 6.37 0.22
CA GLY A 161 -5.96 6.84 0.68
C GLY A 161 -7.11 6.50 -0.29
N LEU A 162 -8.29 6.28 0.26
CA LEU A 162 -9.51 6.03 -0.52
C LEU A 162 -10.46 7.23 -0.55
N ASP A 163 -10.08 8.35 0.05
CA ASP A 163 -10.94 9.53 0.10
C ASP A 163 -11.13 10.07 -1.31
N GLU A 164 -12.39 10.27 -1.68
CA GLU A 164 -12.74 10.98 -2.89
C GLU A 164 -12.46 12.48 -2.67
N ILE A 165 -11.49 13.00 -3.43
CA ILE A 165 -10.99 14.37 -3.24
C ILE A 165 -12.06 15.41 -3.63
N HIS A 166 -12.86 15.14 -4.66
CA HIS A 166 -14.04 15.93 -5.02
C HIS A 166 -14.95 15.11 -5.95
N PRO A 167 -16.28 15.15 -5.78
CA PRO A 167 -17.23 14.40 -6.61
C PRO A 167 -17.16 14.75 -8.10
N ASP A 168 -16.89 16.02 -8.43
CA ASP A 168 -16.90 16.49 -9.84
C ASP A 168 -15.53 16.46 -10.53
N THR A 169 -14.41 16.58 -9.77
CA THR A 169 -13.06 16.56 -10.37
C THR A 169 -12.42 15.19 -10.29
N GLY A 170 -12.98 14.29 -9.48
CA GLY A 170 -12.44 12.97 -9.19
C GLY A 170 -11.09 13.03 -8.47
N GLY A 171 -10.48 11.86 -8.32
CA GLY A 171 -9.20 11.69 -7.64
C GLY A 171 -9.36 11.03 -6.27
N LYS A 172 -8.45 10.10 -5.97
CA LYS A 172 -8.32 9.47 -4.66
C LYS A 172 -7.05 9.95 -3.99
N GLY A 173 -7.10 10.16 -2.69
CA GLY A 173 -5.96 10.65 -1.94
C GLY A 173 -6.20 10.68 -0.44
N LEU A 174 -5.28 11.34 0.24
CA LEU A 174 -5.40 11.76 1.62
C LEU A 174 -5.70 13.24 1.66
N GLU A 175 -6.94 13.58 2.03
CA GLU A 175 -7.30 14.97 2.30
C GLU A 175 -6.80 15.40 3.68
N LEU A 176 -6.02 16.47 3.73
CA LEU A 176 -5.41 17.00 4.96
C LEU A 176 -5.92 18.42 5.29
N THR A 177 -6.90 18.91 4.54
CA THR A 177 -7.46 20.25 4.71
C THR A 177 -8.04 20.47 6.10
N GLY A 178 -7.57 21.51 6.79
CA GLY A 178 -8.15 21.93 8.07
C GLY A 178 -7.90 20.98 9.25
N LEU A 179 -7.12 19.91 9.05
CA LEU A 179 -6.73 19.00 10.10
C LEU A 179 -5.61 19.60 10.97
N THR A 180 -5.65 19.29 12.26
CA THR A 180 -4.51 19.47 13.15
C THR A 180 -3.37 18.52 12.78
N GLN A 181 -2.17 18.78 13.30
CA GLN A 181 -1.02 17.90 13.07
C GLN A 181 -1.28 16.46 13.56
N GLU A 182 -1.99 16.31 14.68
CA GLU A 182 -2.34 15.00 15.24
C GLU A 182 -3.36 14.26 14.37
N GLU A 183 -4.41 14.95 13.91
CA GLU A 183 -5.42 14.36 13.01
C GLU A 183 -4.83 13.97 11.66
N ALA A 184 -3.94 14.81 11.09
CA ALA A 184 -3.24 14.50 9.86
C ALA A 184 -2.33 13.27 10.01
N ALA A 185 -1.60 13.16 11.13
CA ALA A 185 -0.76 12.00 11.42
C ALA A 185 -1.59 10.72 11.58
N ALA A 186 -2.69 10.77 12.33
CA ALA A 186 -3.58 9.63 12.52
C ALA A 186 -4.20 9.14 11.20
N LYS A 187 -4.57 10.07 10.31
CA LYS A 187 -5.14 9.74 9.00
C LYS A 187 -4.12 9.05 8.08
N ILE A 188 -2.86 9.47 8.16
CA ILE A 188 -1.75 8.84 7.44
C ILE A 188 -1.43 7.46 8.00
N GLU A 189 -1.39 7.32 9.33
CA GLU A 189 -1.18 6.04 9.98
C GLU A 189 -2.28 5.05 9.58
N ALA A 190 -3.53 5.48 9.52
CA ALA A 190 -4.64 4.65 9.03
C ALA A 190 -4.44 4.21 7.58
N ALA A 191 -3.98 5.10 6.69
CA ALA A 191 -3.70 4.74 5.30
C ALA A 191 -2.53 3.76 5.16
N LEU A 192 -1.46 3.93 5.95
CA LEU A 192 -0.34 2.99 5.98
C LEU A 192 -0.77 1.64 6.56
N ALA A 193 -1.56 1.62 7.64
CA ALA A 193 -2.10 0.41 8.23
C ALA A 193 -3.00 -0.36 7.24
N GLN A 194 -3.86 0.36 6.51
CA GLN A 194 -4.65 -0.22 5.43
C GLN A 194 -3.76 -0.79 4.32
N ALA A 195 -2.75 -0.03 3.88
CA ALA A 195 -1.82 -0.51 2.87
C ALA A 195 -1.11 -1.78 3.33
N ASN A 196 -0.68 -1.85 4.61
CA ASN A 196 -0.07 -3.04 5.21
C ASN A 196 -0.99 -4.25 5.15
N GLU A 197 -2.24 -4.06 5.55
CA GLU A 197 -3.26 -5.10 5.52
C GLU A 197 -3.50 -5.60 4.10
N GLU A 198 -3.57 -4.71 3.11
CA GLU A 198 -3.69 -5.11 1.70
C GLU A 198 -2.48 -5.92 1.22
N MET A 199 -1.26 -5.62 1.69
CA MET A 199 -0.08 -6.43 1.37
C MET A 199 -0.17 -7.82 2.00
N ALA A 200 -0.49 -7.91 3.29
CA ALA A 200 -0.60 -9.22 3.95
C ALA A 200 -1.75 -10.05 3.35
N ARG A 201 -2.84 -9.40 2.93
CA ARG A 201 -3.95 -10.04 2.22
C ARG A 201 -3.52 -10.58 0.85
N SER A 202 -2.72 -9.83 0.09
CA SER A 202 -2.24 -10.31 -1.22
C SER A 202 -1.36 -11.56 -1.09
N VAL A 203 -0.70 -11.73 0.05
CA VAL A 203 0.12 -12.90 0.40
C VAL A 203 -0.71 -14.09 0.86
N LEU A 204 -1.67 -13.85 1.75
CA LEU A 204 -2.42 -14.89 2.45
C LEU A 204 -3.77 -15.21 1.81
N GLY A 205 -4.17 -14.52 0.75
CA GLY A 205 -5.46 -14.69 0.09
C GLY A 205 -5.33 -14.80 -1.41
N LYS A 206 -6.48 -15.01 -2.06
CA LYS A 206 -6.60 -15.09 -3.51
C LYS A 206 -7.95 -14.57 -3.97
N TRP A 207 -7.99 -14.13 -5.23
CA TRP A 207 -9.24 -13.85 -5.92
C TRP A 207 -9.80 -15.15 -6.49
N GLU A 208 -11.04 -15.45 -6.16
CA GLU A 208 -11.78 -16.60 -6.68
C GLU A 208 -12.98 -16.14 -7.47
N GLU A 209 -13.23 -16.79 -8.61
CA GLU A 209 -14.46 -16.58 -9.37
C GLU A 209 -15.61 -17.33 -8.69
N GLN A 210 -16.61 -16.59 -8.24
CA GLN A 210 -17.84 -17.16 -7.71
C GLN A 210 -18.97 -16.93 -8.69
N THR A 211 -19.58 -18.04 -9.11
CA THR A 211 -20.75 -18.03 -9.97
C THR A 211 -22.00 -18.28 -9.13
N ARG A 212 -22.94 -17.34 -9.15
CA ARG A 212 -24.24 -17.46 -8.47
C ARG A 212 -25.38 -17.12 -9.40
N GLU A 213 -26.51 -17.79 -9.23
CA GLU A 213 -27.75 -17.41 -9.89
C GLU A 213 -28.43 -16.30 -9.10
N ILE A 214 -28.62 -15.15 -9.74
CA ILE A 214 -29.34 -14.02 -9.17
C ILE A 214 -30.67 -13.91 -9.91
N THR A 215 -31.78 -14.03 -9.18
CA THR A 215 -33.10 -13.73 -9.72
C THR A 215 -33.41 -12.26 -9.46
N ARG A 216 -33.56 -11.48 -10.53
CA ARG A 216 -33.93 -10.06 -10.44
C ARG A 216 -35.17 -9.76 -11.28
N MET A 217 -35.93 -8.76 -10.84
CA MET A 217 -37.07 -8.27 -11.58
C MET A 217 -36.61 -7.24 -12.61
N VAL A 218 -36.75 -7.56 -13.90
CA VAL A 218 -36.45 -6.66 -15.01
C VAL A 218 -37.76 -6.09 -15.52
N TRP A 219 -37.80 -4.78 -15.74
CA TRP A 219 -38.98 -4.08 -16.26
C TRP A 219 -38.80 -3.85 -17.76
N ASP A 220 -39.59 -4.55 -18.56
CA ASP A 220 -39.65 -4.31 -20.00
C ASP A 220 -40.83 -3.40 -20.33
N THR A 221 -40.66 -2.57 -21.36
CA THR A 221 -41.76 -1.77 -21.91
C THR A 221 -42.33 -2.52 -23.10
N VAL A 222 -43.61 -2.87 -23.03
CA VAL A 222 -44.31 -3.59 -24.09
C VAL A 222 -45.46 -2.74 -24.61
N ASP A 223 -45.67 -2.79 -25.91
CA ASP A 223 -46.83 -2.17 -26.54
C ASP A 223 -48.08 -2.99 -26.19
N VAL A 224 -49.07 -2.34 -25.57
CA VAL A 224 -50.37 -2.93 -25.29
C VAL A 224 -51.34 -2.49 -26.37
N VAL A 225 -52.08 -3.46 -26.91
CA VAL A 225 -53.11 -3.22 -27.92
C VAL A 225 -54.20 -2.36 -27.27
N SER A 226 -54.29 -1.11 -27.71
CA SER A 226 -55.38 -0.19 -27.40
C SER A 226 -56.39 -0.26 -28.56
N ASP A 227 -57.69 -0.08 -28.26
CA ASP A 227 -58.82 -0.21 -29.19
C ASP A 227 -58.91 0.94 -30.24
N GLY A 228 -57.76 1.47 -30.67
CA GLY A 228 -57.61 2.57 -31.62
C GLY A 228 -56.15 2.75 -32.06
N ASP A 229 -55.90 3.68 -32.99
CA ASP A 229 -54.62 3.94 -33.67
C ASP A 229 -53.51 4.54 -32.76
N THR A 230 -53.66 4.42 -31.44
CA THR A 230 -52.76 4.99 -30.42
C THR A 230 -51.95 3.87 -29.78
N GLN A 231 -50.63 3.85 -30.01
CA GLN A 231 -49.74 2.93 -29.31
C GLN A 231 -49.67 3.34 -27.83
N GLN A 232 -50.14 2.47 -26.94
CA GLN A 232 -49.97 2.61 -25.50
C GLN A 232 -48.87 1.66 -25.03
N GLN A 233 -47.98 2.15 -24.17
CA GLN A 233 -46.89 1.35 -23.61
C GLN A 233 -47.16 1.05 -22.14
N ALA A 234 -47.01 -0.22 -21.75
CA ALA A 234 -47.08 -0.66 -20.37
C ALA A 234 -45.72 -1.20 -19.91
N ARG A 235 -45.38 -0.97 -18.64
CA ARG A 235 -44.21 -1.60 -18.01
C ARG A 235 -44.63 -2.92 -17.39
N VAL A 236 -44.02 -4.02 -17.83
CA VAL A 236 -44.26 -5.36 -17.28
C VAL A 236 -42.98 -5.84 -16.61
N GLY A 237 -43.10 -6.30 -15.37
CA GLY A 237 -42.00 -6.92 -14.64
C GLY A 237 -41.88 -8.40 -15.02
N ARG A 238 -40.70 -8.83 -15.45
CA ARG A 238 -40.34 -10.24 -15.60
C ARG A 238 -39.26 -10.61 -14.59
N GLU A 239 -39.39 -11.77 -13.96
CA GLU A 239 -38.29 -12.34 -13.18
C GLU A 239 -37.28 -12.96 -14.14
N VAL A 240 -36.03 -12.56 -14.00
CA VAL A 240 -34.92 -13.06 -14.80
C VAL A 240 -33.91 -13.66 -13.84
N THR A 241 -33.71 -14.97 -13.95
CA THR A 241 -32.60 -15.67 -13.30
C THR A 241 -31.38 -15.53 -14.20
N GLU A 242 -30.38 -14.79 -13.75
CA GLU A 242 -29.13 -14.59 -14.46
C GLU A 242 -28.00 -15.26 -13.68
N THR A 243 -27.15 -15.99 -14.38
CA THR A 243 -25.89 -16.48 -13.85
C THR A 243 -24.91 -15.32 -13.81
N VAL A 244 -24.52 -14.88 -12.61
CA VAL A 244 -23.55 -13.81 -12.40
C VAL A 244 -22.26 -14.42 -11.89
N THR A 245 -21.17 -14.18 -12.61
CA THR A 245 -19.81 -14.50 -12.19
C THR A 245 -19.17 -13.24 -11.61
N GLU A 246 -18.72 -13.31 -10.37
CA GLU A 246 -18.10 -12.21 -9.62
C GLU A 246 -16.75 -12.68 -9.06
N GLN A 247 -15.74 -11.81 -9.09
CA GLN A 247 -14.48 -12.08 -8.39
C GLN A 247 -14.62 -11.72 -6.92
N VAL A 248 -14.48 -12.71 -6.05
CA VAL A 248 -14.54 -12.54 -4.60
C VAL A 248 -13.17 -12.84 -4.03
N PHE A 249 -12.67 -11.93 -3.20
CA PHE A 249 -11.42 -12.15 -2.50
C PHE A 249 -11.65 -13.07 -1.28
N VAL A 250 -10.88 -14.15 -1.19
CA VAL A 250 -10.99 -15.17 -0.14
C VAL A 250 -9.65 -15.28 0.59
N MET A 251 -9.68 -15.17 1.92
CA MET A 251 -8.50 -15.43 2.76
C MET A 251 -8.19 -16.92 2.80
N GLY A 252 -6.90 -17.26 2.87
CA GLY A 252 -6.43 -18.62 3.01
C GLY A 252 -6.84 -19.25 4.35
N GLU A 253 -6.85 -20.58 4.38
CA GLU A 253 -7.26 -21.39 5.54
C GLU A 253 -6.39 -21.17 6.79
N TYR A 254 -5.21 -20.59 6.64
CA TYR A 254 -4.25 -20.33 7.71
C TYR A 254 -4.57 -19.08 8.53
N VAL A 255 -5.54 -18.27 8.10
CA VAL A 255 -6.01 -17.06 8.80
C VAL A 255 -7.19 -17.42 9.68
N ARG A 256 -7.07 -17.15 10.99
CA ARG A 256 -8.10 -17.50 11.97
C ARG A 256 -9.28 -16.53 11.89
N VAL A 257 -10.45 -16.99 12.36
CA VAL A 257 -11.64 -16.15 12.43
C VAL A 257 -11.38 -14.94 13.34
N GLY A 258 -11.59 -13.73 12.81
CA GLY A 258 -11.37 -12.48 13.55
C GLY A 258 -9.91 -12.00 13.56
N GLU A 259 -9.00 -12.71 12.91
CA GLU A 259 -7.59 -12.32 12.74
C GLU A 259 -7.44 -11.45 11.49
N THR A 260 -6.65 -10.37 11.58
CA THR A 260 -6.25 -9.59 10.40
C THR A 260 -5.21 -10.37 9.58
N ALA A 261 -5.02 -10.03 8.31
CA ALA A 261 -4.00 -10.71 7.51
C ALA A 261 -2.58 -10.43 8.06
N VAL A 262 -2.32 -9.20 8.54
CA VAL A 262 -1.04 -8.84 9.18
C VAL A 262 -0.80 -9.66 10.45
N ASP A 263 -1.83 -9.82 11.29
CA ASP A 263 -1.72 -10.62 12.51
C ASP A 263 -1.45 -12.09 12.18
N ALA A 264 -2.16 -12.65 11.20
CA ALA A 264 -1.96 -14.03 10.75
C ALA A 264 -0.55 -14.24 10.20
N LEU A 265 -0.08 -13.35 9.33
CA LEU A 265 1.26 -13.43 8.76
C LEU A 265 2.32 -13.36 9.86
N THR A 266 2.15 -12.44 10.81
CA THR A 266 3.02 -12.27 11.97
C THR A 266 3.06 -13.51 12.86
N ARG A 267 1.89 -14.05 13.21
CA ARG A 267 1.77 -15.25 14.04
C ARG A 267 2.47 -16.43 13.36
N LEU A 268 2.20 -16.65 12.07
CA LEU A 268 2.75 -17.77 11.32
C LEU A 268 4.29 -17.66 11.23
N SER A 269 4.82 -16.51 10.80
CA SER A 269 6.26 -16.32 10.68
C SER A 269 6.98 -16.43 12.03
N ALA A 270 6.42 -15.83 13.08
CA ALA A 270 7.00 -15.88 14.43
C ALA A 270 6.93 -17.29 15.04
N SER A 271 5.83 -18.02 14.83
CA SER A 271 5.70 -19.40 15.32
C SER A 271 6.71 -20.32 14.66
N LEU A 272 6.85 -20.23 13.33
CA LEU A 272 7.83 -21.01 12.58
C LEU A 272 9.26 -20.73 13.05
N ALA A 273 9.63 -19.45 13.15
CA ALA A 273 10.95 -19.05 13.63
C ALA A 273 11.21 -19.53 15.07
N GLY A 274 10.25 -19.34 15.97
CA GLY A 274 10.37 -19.76 17.36
C GLY A 274 10.52 -21.27 17.55
N VAL A 275 9.71 -22.06 16.86
CA VAL A 275 9.84 -23.53 16.89
C VAL A 275 11.17 -23.98 16.28
N ASN A 276 11.64 -23.32 15.22
CA ASN A 276 12.97 -23.60 14.65
C ASN A 276 14.12 -23.27 15.61
N MET A 277 14.02 -22.22 16.42
CA MET A 277 15.00 -21.95 17.48
C MET A 277 15.05 -23.08 18.51
N VAL A 278 13.89 -23.59 18.92
CA VAL A 278 13.79 -24.73 19.83
C VAL A 278 14.37 -25.99 19.19
N PHE A 279 14.07 -26.23 17.92
CA PHE A 279 14.60 -27.38 17.20
C PHE A 279 16.12 -27.32 17.03
N ASP A 280 16.69 -26.14 16.78
CA ASP A 280 18.13 -25.92 16.74
C ASP A 280 18.77 -26.21 18.10
N LEU A 281 18.19 -25.71 19.21
CA LEU A 281 18.66 -26.00 20.57
C LEU A 281 18.73 -27.51 20.83
N LEU A 282 17.68 -28.24 20.46
CA LEU A 282 17.61 -29.70 20.58
C LEU A 282 18.46 -30.43 19.51
N GLY A 283 18.95 -29.73 18.49
CA GLY A 283 19.71 -30.30 17.37
C GLY A 283 18.89 -31.25 16.51
N THR A 284 17.62 -30.93 16.35
CA THR A 284 16.68 -31.64 15.47
C THR A 284 16.54 -30.91 14.13
N THR A 285 15.95 -31.57 13.14
CA THR A 285 15.75 -30.98 11.81
C THR A 285 14.79 -29.80 11.88
N LEU A 286 15.22 -28.66 11.36
CA LEU A 286 14.40 -27.45 11.26
C LEU A 286 13.23 -27.66 10.29
N LEU A 287 12.10 -27.02 10.58
CA LEU A 287 10.98 -26.93 9.68
C LEU A 287 11.35 -26.09 8.46
N GLU A 288 10.97 -26.58 7.28
CA GLU A 288 11.07 -25.85 6.03
C GLU A 288 10.04 -24.71 5.98
N GLY A 289 10.44 -23.58 5.40
CA GLY A 289 9.58 -22.42 5.20
C GLY A 289 8.37 -22.75 4.34
N SER A 290 7.21 -22.86 4.97
CA SER A 290 5.92 -23.07 4.31
C SER A 290 4.77 -22.62 5.21
N LEU A 291 3.64 -22.23 4.61
CA LEU A 291 2.42 -21.89 5.36
C LEU A 291 1.92 -23.05 6.23
N SER A 292 2.01 -24.28 5.74
CA SER A 292 1.60 -25.48 6.48
C SER A 292 2.52 -25.79 7.66
N ALA A 293 3.85 -25.66 7.50
CA ALA A 293 4.79 -25.83 8.61
C ALA A 293 4.62 -24.72 9.66
N ALA A 294 4.37 -23.49 9.24
CA ALA A 294 4.12 -22.37 10.14
C ALA A 294 2.79 -22.52 10.90
N ASP A 295 1.75 -23.03 10.25
CA ASP A 295 0.48 -23.35 10.93
C ASP A 295 0.64 -24.49 11.94
N TRP A 296 1.38 -25.55 11.57
CA TRP A 296 1.73 -26.61 12.50
C TRP A 296 2.52 -26.07 13.71
N ALA A 297 3.52 -25.23 13.46
CA ALA A 297 4.31 -24.58 14.51
C ALA A 297 3.42 -23.72 15.42
N SER A 298 2.50 -22.96 14.84
CA SER A 298 1.53 -22.14 15.59
C SER A 298 0.62 -23.00 16.46
N LYS A 299 0.14 -24.15 15.96
CA LYS A 299 -0.66 -25.10 16.73
C LYS A 299 0.14 -25.77 17.85
N LEU A 300 1.42 -26.06 17.63
CA LEU A 300 2.32 -26.58 18.67
C LEU A 300 2.48 -25.56 19.80
N VAL A 301 2.72 -24.30 19.46
CA VAL A 301 2.83 -23.20 20.42
C VAL A 301 1.55 -23.06 21.24
N ASP A 302 0.38 -23.10 20.60
CA ASP A 302 -0.92 -23.06 21.28
C ASP A 302 -1.12 -24.28 22.20
N ALA A 303 -0.71 -25.47 21.78
CA ALA A 303 -0.81 -26.69 22.57
C ALA A 303 0.09 -26.66 23.83
N MET A 304 1.24 -25.99 23.74
CA MET A 304 2.13 -25.73 24.88
C MET A 304 1.64 -24.56 25.74
N GLY A 305 0.64 -23.80 25.26
CA GLY A 305 0.04 -22.65 25.93
C GLY A 305 0.72 -21.32 25.62
N SER A 306 2.01 -21.31 25.25
CA SER A 306 2.74 -20.13 24.77
C SER A 306 4.10 -20.51 24.21
N MET A 307 4.75 -19.58 23.51
CA MET A 307 6.14 -19.75 23.06
C MET A 307 7.12 -19.84 24.24
N ASP A 308 6.85 -19.10 25.31
CA ASP A 308 7.67 -19.12 26.53
C ASP A 308 7.60 -20.50 27.21
N ALA A 309 6.40 -21.08 27.34
CA ALA A 309 6.21 -22.41 27.89
C ALA A 309 6.88 -23.50 27.04
N LEU A 310 6.83 -23.39 25.70
CA LEU A 310 7.56 -24.29 24.81
C LEU A 310 9.07 -24.18 25.03
N THR A 311 9.59 -22.95 25.13
CA THR A 311 11.03 -22.69 25.33
C THR A 311 11.51 -23.20 26.69
N GLU A 312 10.74 -22.99 27.76
CA GLU A 312 11.04 -23.49 29.10
C GLU A 312 11.03 -25.03 29.16
N ALA A 313 10.04 -25.66 28.52
CA ALA A 313 9.98 -27.12 28.41
C ALA A 313 11.19 -27.67 27.65
N ALA A 314 11.59 -27.02 26.56
CA ALA A 314 12.77 -27.38 25.79
C ALA A 314 14.07 -27.21 26.59
N ALA A 315 14.22 -26.11 27.35
CA ALA A 315 15.37 -25.88 28.21
C ALA A 315 15.47 -26.93 29.32
N THR A 316 14.34 -27.27 29.96
CA THR A 316 14.29 -28.33 30.98
C THR A 316 14.69 -29.68 30.40
N TYR A 317 14.16 -30.04 29.23
CA TYR A 317 14.56 -31.26 28.53
C TYR A 317 16.05 -31.24 28.18
N TYR A 318 16.53 -30.12 27.65
CA TYR A 318 17.94 -29.93 27.32
C TYR A 318 18.84 -30.13 28.54
N ASP A 319 18.44 -29.61 29.70
CA ASP A 319 19.20 -29.74 30.95
C ASP A 319 19.22 -31.15 31.51
N LEU A 320 18.11 -31.89 31.39
CA LEU A 320 17.98 -33.25 31.93
C LEU A 320 18.66 -34.32 31.06
N TYR A 321 18.71 -34.11 29.75
CA TYR A 321 19.10 -35.15 28.79
C TYR A 321 20.44 -34.91 28.08
N TYR A 322 21.03 -33.71 28.17
CA TYR A 322 22.36 -33.42 27.59
C TYR A 322 23.43 -33.33 28.68
N SER A 323 24.60 -33.88 28.39
CA SER A 323 25.78 -33.75 29.25
C SER A 323 26.39 -32.35 29.18
N GLU A 324 27.10 -31.94 30.23
CA GLU A 324 27.79 -30.64 30.27
C GLU A 324 28.78 -30.42 29.12
N GLU A 325 29.38 -31.50 28.61
CA GLU A 325 30.29 -31.44 27.46
C GLU A 325 29.52 -31.17 26.16
N GLU A 326 28.40 -31.88 25.93
CA GLU A 326 27.51 -31.63 24.80
C GLU A 326 26.93 -30.21 24.82
N LYS A 327 26.58 -29.71 26.02
CA LYS A 327 26.11 -28.33 26.21
C LYS A 327 27.17 -27.31 25.80
N ARG A 328 28.43 -27.52 26.18
CA ARG A 328 29.55 -26.62 25.80
C ARG A 328 29.83 -26.63 24.32
N THR A 329 29.85 -27.80 23.67
CA THR A 329 30.06 -27.90 22.23
C THR A 329 28.95 -27.18 21.46
N ARG A 330 27.70 -27.32 21.89
CA ARG A 330 26.55 -26.64 21.27
C ARG A 330 26.58 -25.13 21.49
N ALA A 331 26.91 -24.68 22.70
CA ALA A 331 27.09 -23.25 22.97
C ALA A 331 28.17 -22.63 22.07
N ALA A 332 29.27 -23.35 21.84
CA ALA A 332 30.31 -22.93 20.90
C ALA A 332 29.82 -22.89 19.45
N GLN A 333 29.03 -23.87 19.01
CA GLN A 333 28.44 -23.89 17.67
C GLN A 333 27.44 -22.75 17.45
N GLN A 334 26.60 -22.45 18.43
CA GLN A 334 25.68 -21.31 18.36
C GLN A 334 26.41 -19.97 18.36
N ALA A 335 27.48 -19.84 19.15
CA ALA A 335 28.33 -18.65 19.12
C ALA A 335 29.00 -18.46 17.74
N ASP A 336 29.51 -19.53 17.12
CA ASP A 336 30.11 -19.49 15.78
C ASP A 336 29.09 -19.13 14.70
N LYS A 337 27.86 -19.69 14.76
CA LYS A 337 26.75 -19.31 13.86
C LYS A 337 26.40 -17.83 14.00
N GLY A 338 26.20 -17.33 15.22
CA GLY A 338 25.85 -15.94 15.47
C GLY A 338 26.96 -14.97 15.02
N MET A 339 28.22 -15.34 15.18
CA MET A 339 29.36 -14.55 14.68
C MET A 339 29.40 -14.49 13.15
N LYS A 340 29.12 -15.62 12.47
CA LYS A 340 29.02 -15.66 11.00
C LYS A 340 27.86 -14.83 10.47
N GLU A 341 26.71 -14.87 11.13
CA GLU A 341 25.54 -14.05 10.77
C GLU A 341 25.82 -12.54 10.92
N MET A 342 26.67 -12.15 11.88
CA MET A 342 27.16 -10.78 12.03
C MET A 342 28.34 -10.42 11.10
N GLY A 343 28.74 -11.32 10.20
CA GLY A 343 29.83 -11.08 9.25
C GLY A 343 31.24 -11.07 9.86
N LEU A 344 31.40 -11.60 11.07
CA LEU A 344 32.70 -11.73 11.74
C LEU A 344 33.30 -13.10 11.40
N ASP A 345 34.11 -13.16 10.34
CA ASP A 345 34.89 -14.36 9.99
C ASP A 345 36.16 -14.42 10.88
N LEU A 346 36.16 -15.25 11.91
CA LEU A 346 37.37 -15.59 12.67
C LEU A 346 38.22 -16.58 11.86
N ARG A 347 38.70 -16.16 10.69
CA ARG A 347 40.03 -16.56 10.28
C ARG A 347 40.98 -15.75 11.13
N VAL A 348 41.28 -16.29 12.32
CA VAL A 348 42.56 -16.00 12.96
C VAL A 348 43.58 -16.34 11.90
N GLY A 349 44.13 -15.32 11.23
CA GLY A 349 45.27 -15.51 10.36
C GLY A 349 46.31 -16.24 11.21
N ASP A 350 46.84 -17.32 10.66
CA ASP A 350 47.99 -18.01 11.23
C ASP A 350 49.01 -16.95 11.65
N ILE A 351 49.12 -16.72 12.96
CA ILE A 351 50.30 -16.06 13.52
C ILE A 351 51.35 -17.16 13.53
N ASP A 352 51.89 -17.43 12.35
CA ASP A 352 53.10 -18.21 12.21
C ASP A 352 54.28 -17.38 12.71
N ALA A 353 55.19 -18.12 13.34
CA ALA A 353 56.43 -17.77 14.03
C ALA A 353 57.36 -16.76 13.34
#